data_AF-A0A1D3DRN5-F1
#
_entry.id   AF-A0A1D3DRN5-F1
#
_cell.length_a   1.000
_cell.length_b   1.000
_cell.length_c   1.000
_cell.angle_alpha   90.00
_cell.angle_beta   90.00
_cell.angle_gamma   90.00
#
_symmetry.space_group_name_H-M   'P 1'
#
loop_
_entity.id
_entity.type
_entity.pdbx_description
1 polymer ?
#
loop_
_entity_poly.entity_id
_entity_poly.type
_entity_poly.pdbx_seq_one_letter_code
_entity_poly.pdbx_strand_id
1 'polypeptide(L)'
;MTRTKKYAAAAAVAAVLVGVPTGAYATHATHATENAPAAHPAPQLPRQAPQPHTHQAQQAQQTRPTTPSVRIIQPGERIDARDGWTLWLTREGKHWAGPDGYENFRSVVDGNIDLSRPGVSHQSQGDATGVFHSGVYYGTKKAARVELVAADGTRARAALVELPGKPGWGAWYVSTPPATDPGGLGVALYDRTGKLIAELPAFPV
;
A
#
# COMPACT_ATOMS: atom_id res chain seq x y z
N MET A 1 -12.28 -36.08 34.79
CA MET A 1 -10.82 -35.81 34.66
C MET A 1 -10.64 -34.78 33.56
N THR A 2 -10.44 -33.51 33.92
CA THR A 2 -10.34 -32.41 32.95
C THR A 2 -9.13 -31.59 33.33
N ARG A 3 -8.11 -31.59 32.46
CA ARG A 3 -6.76 -31.10 32.74
C ARG A 3 -6.59 -29.69 32.16
N THR A 4 -6.75 -28.67 33.01
CA THR A 4 -6.51 -27.26 32.66
C THR A 4 -5.00 -27.00 32.62
N LYS A 5 -4.46 -26.54 31.48
CA LYS A 5 -3.07 -26.09 31.37
C LYS A 5 -3.04 -24.56 31.38
N LYS A 6 -2.51 -24.01 32.48
CA LYS A 6 -2.10 -22.61 32.59
C LYS A 6 -0.69 -22.50 31.99
N TYR A 7 -0.46 -21.50 31.15
CA TYR A 7 0.89 -21.08 30.80
C TYR A 7 1.03 -19.59 31.11
N ALA A 8 1.81 -19.31 32.15
CA ALA A 8 2.44 -18.02 32.37
C ALA A 8 3.83 -18.07 31.71
N ALA A 9 4.23 -17.00 31.04
CA ALA A 9 5.63 -16.74 30.74
C ALA A 9 5.86 -15.24 30.68
N ALA A 10 6.67 -14.77 31.62
CA ALA A 10 7.32 -13.47 31.59
C ALA A 10 8.66 -13.62 30.88
N ALA A 11 9.09 -12.59 30.14
CA ALA A 11 10.51 -12.31 29.88
C ALA A 11 10.68 -10.85 29.45
N ALA A 12 11.54 -10.13 30.17
CA ALA A 12 11.99 -8.78 29.88
C ALA A 12 13.22 -8.80 28.97
N VAL A 13 13.43 -7.77 28.14
CA VAL A 13 14.76 -7.39 27.65
C VAL A 13 14.84 -5.86 27.53
N ALA A 14 15.81 -5.28 28.24
CA ALA A 14 16.27 -3.90 28.09
C ALA A 14 17.35 -3.85 27.00
N ALA A 15 17.35 -2.79 26.18
CA ALA A 15 18.48 -2.47 25.31
C ALA A 15 18.69 -0.95 25.25
N VAL A 16 19.86 -0.53 25.75
CA VAL A 16 20.44 0.81 25.63
C VAL A 16 21.07 0.94 24.25
N LEU A 17 20.86 2.06 23.55
CA LEU A 17 21.69 2.45 22.40
C LEU A 17 22.19 3.88 22.52
N VAL A 18 23.48 3.98 22.19
CA VAL A 18 24.43 5.08 22.38
C VAL A 18 24.24 6.16 21.32
N GLY A 19 24.37 7.43 21.71
CA GLY A 19 24.29 8.59 20.84
C GLY A 19 25.54 8.78 19.96
N VAL A 20 25.32 9.36 18.77
CA VAL A 20 26.39 9.80 17.84
C VAL A 20 26.35 11.33 17.77
N PRO A 21 27.50 12.04 17.77
CA PRO A 21 27.53 13.49 17.90
C PRO A 21 27.34 14.25 16.58
N THR A 22 26.92 15.49 16.78
CA THR A 22 26.66 16.61 15.89
C THR A 22 27.91 17.16 15.18
N GLY A 23 27.71 17.53 13.90
CA GLY A 23 28.04 18.81 13.26
C GLY A 23 29.43 19.44 13.39
N ALA A 24 30.03 19.79 12.24
CA ALA A 24 30.93 20.93 12.14
C ALA A 24 30.76 21.66 10.79
N TYR A 25 30.56 22.97 10.90
CA TYR A 25 30.55 24.00 9.87
C TYR A 25 31.95 24.23 9.27
N ALA A 26 32.04 24.82 8.08
CA ALA A 26 32.58 26.18 7.90
C ALA A 26 32.78 26.51 6.41
N THR A 27 32.82 27.81 6.16
CA THR A 27 32.51 28.51 4.93
C THR A 27 33.73 29.26 4.37
N HIS A 28 33.57 29.73 3.12
CA HIS A 28 34.21 30.88 2.46
C HIS A 28 35.73 30.87 2.21
N ALA A 29 36.10 31.13 0.95
CA ALA A 29 36.88 32.33 0.61
C ALA A 29 36.84 32.62 -0.89
N THR A 30 36.95 33.91 -1.18
CA THR A 30 36.60 34.64 -2.39
C THR A 30 37.81 35.06 -3.22
N HIS A 31 37.58 35.20 -4.54
CA HIS A 31 38.15 36.17 -5.50
C HIS A 31 39.64 36.16 -5.87
N ALA A 32 39.89 36.12 -7.18
CA ALA A 32 40.82 37.02 -7.86
C ALA A 32 40.48 37.17 -9.37
N THR A 33 40.36 38.42 -9.80
CA THR A 33 40.07 38.95 -11.14
C THR A 33 41.29 38.81 -12.08
N GLU A 34 41.07 38.50 -13.37
CA GLU A 34 41.20 39.42 -14.53
C GLU A 34 42.57 39.38 -15.24
N ASN A 35 42.56 38.99 -16.52
CA ASN A 35 43.17 39.69 -17.66
C ASN A 35 43.03 38.87 -18.95
N ALA A 36 42.32 39.43 -19.93
CA ALA A 36 42.39 39.07 -21.35
C ALA A 36 43.41 40.03 -22.04
N PRO A 37 43.95 39.78 -23.26
CA PRO A 37 43.11 39.77 -24.47
C PRO A 37 43.60 38.94 -25.69
N ALA A 38 42.74 38.94 -26.72
CA ALA A 38 42.99 38.84 -28.16
C ALA A 38 42.82 37.49 -28.90
N ALA A 39 41.69 37.43 -29.62
CA ALA A 39 41.44 36.92 -30.97
C ALA A 39 41.67 35.43 -31.30
N HIS A 40 40.61 34.75 -31.74
CA HIS A 40 40.35 34.22 -33.10
C HIS A 40 38.92 33.61 -33.13
N PRO A 41 38.07 33.88 -34.14
CA PRO A 41 36.72 33.28 -34.20
C PRO A 41 36.79 31.83 -34.73
N ALA A 42 36.35 30.87 -33.91
CA ALA A 42 36.16 29.48 -34.33
C ALA A 42 34.75 29.27 -34.94
N PRO A 43 34.58 28.37 -35.93
CA PRO A 43 33.29 28.14 -36.60
C PRO A 43 32.23 27.56 -35.65
N GLN A 44 31.01 28.08 -35.72
CA GLN A 44 29.87 27.60 -34.94
C GLN A 44 29.41 26.22 -35.44
N LEU A 45 29.41 25.23 -34.54
CA LEU A 45 28.70 23.96 -34.73
C LEU A 45 27.17 24.22 -34.82
N PRO A 46 26.41 23.41 -35.59
CA PRO A 46 24.96 23.61 -35.71
C PRO A 46 24.25 23.45 -34.37
N ARG A 47 23.34 24.39 -34.08
CA ARG A 47 22.39 24.33 -32.95
C ARG A 47 21.61 23.02 -33.02
N GLN A 48 21.80 22.14 -32.05
CA GLN A 48 20.90 21.02 -31.83
C GLN A 48 19.52 21.57 -31.45
N ALA A 49 18.52 21.24 -32.25
CA ALA A 49 17.12 21.51 -31.95
C ALA A 49 16.73 20.84 -30.62
N PRO A 50 15.87 21.44 -29.78
CA PRO A 50 15.39 20.79 -28.57
C PRO A 50 14.66 19.50 -28.94
N GLN A 51 15.22 18.35 -28.59
CA GLN A 51 14.49 17.09 -28.67
C GLN A 51 13.39 17.10 -27.59
N PRO A 52 12.13 16.83 -27.93
CA PRO A 52 11.07 16.77 -26.93
C PRO A 52 11.34 15.63 -25.97
N HIS A 53 11.55 15.98 -24.71
CA HIS A 53 11.71 15.05 -23.58
C HIS A 53 10.41 14.26 -23.39
N THR A 54 10.25 13.14 -24.10
CA THR A 54 9.09 12.23 -23.95
C THR A 54 9.03 11.57 -22.56
N HIS A 55 10.06 11.74 -21.72
CA HIS A 55 10.08 11.21 -20.35
C HIS A 55 9.34 12.10 -19.32
N GLN A 56 9.11 13.39 -19.60
CA GLN A 56 8.34 14.26 -18.67
C GLN A 56 6.82 14.15 -18.86
N ALA A 57 6.36 13.74 -20.04
CA ALA A 57 4.93 13.58 -20.32
C ALA A 57 4.28 12.40 -19.57
N GLN A 58 5.07 11.44 -19.09
CA GLN A 58 4.57 10.32 -18.28
C GLN A 58 4.42 10.65 -16.78
N GLN A 59 5.07 11.71 -16.29
CA GLN A 59 4.96 12.14 -14.89
C GLN A 59 3.81 13.14 -14.65
N ALA A 60 3.31 13.79 -15.70
CA ALA A 60 2.29 14.85 -15.59
C ALA A 60 0.82 14.36 -15.57
N GLN A 61 0.54 13.05 -15.54
CA GLN A 61 -0.83 12.52 -15.47
C GLN A 61 -1.33 12.21 -14.05
N GLN A 62 -0.59 12.55 -13.00
CA GLN A 62 -0.95 12.24 -11.61
C GLN A 62 -1.86 13.28 -10.90
N THR A 63 -2.62 14.09 -11.63
CA THR A 63 -3.56 15.04 -10.99
C THR A 63 -4.95 14.98 -11.61
N ARG A 64 -5.64 13.86 -11.38
CA ARG A 64 -7.09 13.82 -11.30
C ARG A 64 -7.47 12.77 -10.26
N PRO A 65 -8.37 13.02 -9.30
CA PRO A 65 -8.93 11.95 -8.47
C PRO A 65 -9.79 11.07 -9.38
N THR A 66 -9.13 10.16 -10.10
CA THR A 66 -9.81 9.03 -10.72
C THR A 66 -10.27 8.14 -9.59
N THR A 67 -11.59 7.96 -9.47
CA THR A 67 -12.22 6.80 -8.82
C THR A 67 -11.22 5.64 -8.78
N PRO A 68 -10.71 5.21 -7.60
CA PRO A 68 -9.59 4.27 -7.58
C PRO A 68 -9.90 3.06 -8.44
N SER A 69 -9.17 2.97 -9.55
CA SER A 69 -9.21 1.85 -10.47
C SER A 69 -8.43 0.69 -9.86
N VAL A 70 -8.85 -0.53 -10.18
CA VAL A 70 -8.09 -1.73 -9.80
C VAL A 70 -6.68 -1.64 -10.39
N ARG A 71 -5.65 -1.66 -9.54
CA ARG A 71 -4.25 -1.66 -9.96
C ARG A 71 -3.84 -3.08 -10.34
N ILE A 72 -3.31 -3.26 -11.54
CA ILE A 72 -2.73 -4.55 -11.96
C ILE A 72 -1.24 -4.56 -11.60
N ILE A 73 -0.77 -5.61 -10.94
CA ILE A 73 0.63 -5.79 -10.53
C ILE A 73 1.15 -7.15 -10.99
N GLN A 74 2.45 -7.27 -11.28
CA GLN A 74 3.03 -8.57 -11.59
C GLN A 74 3.04 -9.49 -10.36
N PRO A 75 2.99 -10.82 -10.54
CA PRO A 75 3.22 -11.74 -9.43
C PRO A 75 4.55 -11.46 -8.73
N GLY A 76 4.52 -11.26 -7.41
CA GLY A 76 5.68 -10.91 -6.60
C GLY A 76 6.07 -9.42 -6.62
N GLU A 77 5.42 -8.57 -7.43
CA GLU A 77 5.63 -7.13 -7.39
C GLU A 77 5.16 -6.57 -6.05
N ARG A 78 6.08 -5.96 -5.30
CA ARG A 78 5.80 -5.30 -4.02
C ARG A 78 5.33 -3.88 -4.25
N ILE A 79 4.20 -3.53 -3.62
CA ILE A 79 3.66 -2.17 -3.64
C ILE A 79 3.74 -1.54 -2.26
N ASP A 80 4.09 -0.24 -2.24
CA ASP A 80 3.96 0.61 -1.06
C ASP A 80 2.47 0.84 -0.78
N ALA A 81 2.00 0.33 0.36
CA ALA A 81 0.63 0.49 0.85
C ALA A 81 0.51 1.65 1.86
N ARG A 82 1.56 2.49 1.95
CA ARG A 82 1.77 3.60 2.89
C ARG A 82 2.09 3.14 4.31
N ASP A 83 2.63 4.06 5.10
CA ASP A 83 2.88 3.89 6.54
C ASP A 83 3.72 2.65 6.88
N GLY A 84 4.69 2.32 6.02
CA GLY A 84 5.58 1.17 6.19
C GLY A 84 4.95 -0.18 5.81
N TRP A 85 3.73 -0.19 5.28
CA TRP A 85 3.07 -1.40 4.79
C TRP A 85 3.48 -1.71 3.36
N THR A 86 3.79 -2.99 3.11
CA THR A 86 4.03 -3.52 1.78
C THR A 86 3.03 -4.61 1.47
N LEU A 87 2.45 -4.61 0.27
CA LEU A 87 1.53 -5.65 -0.20
C LEU A 87 2.02 -6.22 -1.53
N TRP A 88 1.83 -7.52 -1.76
CA TRP A 88 2.06 -8.15 -3.07
C TRP A 88 1.14 -9.33 -3.26
N LEU A 89 0.99 -9.74 -4.51
CA LEU A 89 0.19 -10.89 -4.89
C LEU A 89 1.07 -11.95 -5.54
N THR A 90 0.79 -13.21 -5.23
CA THR A 90 1.25 -14.37 -5.99
C THR A 90 0.03 -15.06 -6.58
N ARG A 91 0.24 -16.08 -7.43
CA ARG A 91 -0.88 -16.88 -7.93
C ARG A 91 -1.64 -17.60 -6.81
N GLU A 92 -0.98 -17.83 -5.68
CA GLU A 92 -1.49 -18.58 -4.54
C GLU A 92 -2.22 -17.70 -3.51
N GLY A 93 -1.99 -16.38 -3.53
CA GLY A 93 -2.74 -15.49 -2.65
C GLY A 93 -2.11 -14.12 -2.41
N LYS A 94 -2.63 -13.45 -1.38
CA LYS A 94 -2.19 -12.13 -0.93
C LYS A 94 -1.10 -12.28 0.12
N HIS A 95 -0.04 -11.51 -0.03
CA HIS A 95 0.96 -11.32 1.01
C HIS A 95 1.02 -9.87 1.46
N TRP A 96 1.45 -9.65 2.70
CA TRP A 96 1.73 -8.31 3.21
C TRP A 96 2.80 -8.35 4.29
N ALA A 97 3.50 -7.24 4.48
CA ALA A 97 4.42 -7.02 5.58
C ALA A 97 4.16 -5.64 6.19
N GLY A 98 4.24 -5.55 7.52
CA GLY A 98 4.13 -4.30 8.24
C GLY A 98 5.50 -3.66 8.50
N PRO A 99 5.51 -2.54 9.25
CA PRO A 99 6.74 -1.88 9.68
C PRO A 99 7.68 -2.76 10.52
N ASP A 100 7.15 -3.84 11.10
CA ASP A 100 7.90 -4.86 11.84
C ASP A 100 8.74 -5.78 10.94
N GLY A 101 8.51 -5.76 9.64
CA GLY A 101 9.20 -6.58 8.64
C GLY A 101 8.73 -8.03 8.56
N TYR A 102 7.72 -8.45 9.33
CA TYR A 102 7.20 -9.81 9.27
C TYR A 102 6.27 -10.00 8.06
N GLU A 103 6.61 -10.96 7.21
CA GLU A 103 5.78 -11.33 6.08
C GLU A 103 4.61 -12.23 6.51
N ASN A 104 3.43 -11.89 6.01
CA ASN A 104 2.17 -12.59 6.25
C ASN A 104 1.57 -13.05 4.92
N PHE A 105 0.73 -14.08 4.98
CA PHE A 105 0.12 -14.68 3.79
C PHE A 105 -1.35 -15.07 4.03
N ARG A 106 -2.18 -14.81 3.02
CA ARG A 106 -3.56 -15.30 2.92
C ARG A 106 -3.71 -16.04 1.59
N SER A 107 -3.80 -17.36 1.70
CA SER A 107 -4.04 -18.25 0.56
C SER A 107 -5.43 -18.06 -0.03
N VAL A 108 -5.53 -18.29 -1.34
CA VAL A 108 -6.79 -18.45 -2.08
C VAL A 108 -6.92 -19.85 -2.70
N VAL A 109 -5.95 -20.75 -2.43
CA VAL A 109 -5.84 -22.08 -3.03
C VAL A 109 -5.83 -23.22 -2.01
N ASP A 110 -5.83 -22.91 -0.71
CA ASP A 110 -5.77 -23.89 0.38
C ASP A 110 -7.12 -24.56 0.70
N GLY A 111 -8.18 -24.20 -0.02
CA GLY A 111 -9.54 -24.72 0.19
C GLY A 111 -10.36 -23.98 1.25
N ASN A 112 -9.80 -22.98 1.95
CA ASN A 112 -10.55 -22.18 2.94
C ASN A 112 -11.44 -21.12 2.31
N ILE A 113 -11.34 -20.91 1.00
CA ILE A 113 -12.12 -19.94 0.23
C ILE A 113 -12.82 -20.64 -0.93
N ASP A 114 -14.14 -20.50 -0.99
CA ASP A 114 -14.95 -20.95 -2.13
C ASP A 114 -14.89 -19.90 -3.26
N LEU A 115 -14.06 -20.15 -4.27
CA LEU A 115 -13.94 -19.29 -5.46
C LEU A 115 -15.14 -19.40 -6.42
N SER A 116 -16.09 -20.32 -6.20
CA SER A 116 -17.27 -20.45 -7.07
C SER A 116 -18.34 -19.40 -6.77
N ARG A 117 -18.25 -18.72 -5.61
CA ARG A 117 -19.22 -17.71 -5.18
C ARG A 117 -18.51 -16.41 -4.80
N PRO A 118 -19.09 -15.23 -5.13
CA PRO A 118 -18.49 -13.97 -4.74
C PRO A 118 -18.36 -13.83 -3.22
N GLY A 119 -17.21 -13.35 -2.76
CA GLY A 119 -16.97 -13.10 -1.34
C GLY A 119 -15.86 -12.08 -1.11
N VAL A 120 -15.77 -11.63 0.14
CA VAL A 120 -14.73 -10.71 0.61
C VAL A 120 -14.29 -11.09 2.01
N SER A 121 -12.99 -10.96 2.28
CA SER A 121 -12.38 -11.22 3.58
C SER A 121 -11.79 -9.95 4.16
N HIS A 122 -11.51 -9.97 5.46
CA HIS A 122 -10.92 -8.87 6.20
C HIS A 122 -9.83 -9.38 7.15
N GLN A 123 -8.71 -8.65 7.16
CA GLN A 123 -7.66 -8.70 8.16
C GLN A 123 -7.34 -7.27 8.60
N SER A 124 -7.02 -7.12 9.88
CA SER A 124 -6.58 -5.85 10.47
C SER A 124 -5.30 -6.07 11.28
N GLN A 125 -4.35 -5.17 11.12
CA GLN A 125 -3.14 -5.13 11.94
C GLN A 125 -2.80 -3.65 12.20
N GLY A 126 -2.50 -3.31 13.45
CA GLY A 126 -2.27 -1.93 13.83
C GLY A 126 -2.16 -1.73 15.33
N ASP A 127 -2.01 -0.48 15.73
CA ASP A 127 -1.84 -0.06 17.11
C ASP A 127 -2.49 1.32 17.35
N ALA A 128 -2.10 2.00 18.43
CA ALA A 128 -2.62 3.32 18.80
C ALA A 128 -2.29 4.44 17.80
N THR A 129 -1.49 4.20 16.77
CA THR A 129 -1.14 5.17 15.72
C THR A 129 -2.00 5.01 14.47
N GLY A 130 -2.58 3.83 14.25
CA GLY A 130 -3.41 3.54 13.09
C GLY A 130 -3.59 2.05 12.87
N VAL A 131 -4.53 1.70 11.98
CA VAL A 131 -4.82 0.31 11.61
C VAL A 131 -4.75 0.15 10.10
N PHE A 132 -3.95 -0.81 9.67
CA PHE A 132 -3.93 -1.30 8.30
C PHE A 132 -4.97 -2.40 8.14
N HIS A 133 -5.91 -2.17 7.24
CA HIS A 133 -6.92 -3.14 6.86
C HIS A 133 -6.61 -3.66 5.46
N SER A 134 -6.70 -4.97 5.30
CA SER A 134 -6.57 -5.57 3.99
C SER A 134 -7.40 -6.84 3.88
N GLY A 135 -7.57 -7.34 2.68
CA GLY A 135 -8.32 -8.57 2.45
C GLY A 135 -8.19 -9.05 1.02
N VAL A 136 -8.78 -10.21 0.76
CA VAL A 136 -9.03 -10.70 -0.61
C VAL A 136 -10.51 -10.63 -0.93
N TYR A 137 -10.85 -10.20 -2.14
CA TYR A 137 -12.14 -10.47 -2.76
C TYR A 137 -11.97 -11.59 -3.78
N TYR A 138 -13.01 -12.39 -3.99
CA TYR A 138 -12.94 -13.60 -4.81
C TYR A 138 -14.28 -13.97 -5.42
N GLY A 139 -14.27 -14.97 -6.31
CA GLY A 139 -15.44 -15.50 -7.00
C GLY A 139 -16.12 -14.52 -7.94
N THR A 140 -15.42 -13.48 -8.39
CA THR A 140 -15.98 -12.47 -9.31
C THR A 140 -14.90 -11.81 -10.16
N LYS A 141 -15.28 -11.45 -11.40
CA LYS A 141 -14.48 -10.60 -12.30
C LYS A 141 -15.06 -9.19 -12.43
N LYS A 142 -16.07 -8.87 -11.61
CA LYS A 142 -16.84 -7.61 -11.67
C LYS A 142 -16.48 -6.63 -10.57
N ALA A 143 -15.58 -7.00 -9.65
CA ALA A 143 -15.11 -6.13 -8.57
C ALA A 143 -14.61 -4.78 -9.11
N ALA A 144 -15.02 -3.70 -8.46
CA ALA A 144 -14.63 -2.35 -8.83
C ALA A 144 -14.38 -1.43 -7.63
N ARG A 145 -14.96 -1.74 -6.47
CA ARG A 145 -14.80 -0.96 -5.26
C ARG A 145 -14.99 -1.85 -4.03
N VAL A 146 -14.15 -1.62 -3.03
CA VAL A 146 -14.30 -2.16 -1.68
C VAL A 146 -14.40 -0.98 -0.73
N GLU A 147 -15.35 -1.05 0.19
CA GLU A 147 -15.51 -0.08 1.29
C GLU A 147 -15.44 -0.83 2.61
N LEU A 148 -14.62 -0.32 3.52
CA LEU A 148 -14.65 -0.66 4.93
C LEU A 148 -15.77 0.17 5.57
N VAL A 149 -16.61 -0.46 6.38
CA VAL A 149 -17.84 0.14 6.93
C VAL A 149 -17.78 0.04 8.45
N ALA A 150 -17.75 1.18 9.12
CA ALA A 150 -17.84 1.25 10.58
C ALA A 150 -19.29 1.08 11.07
N ALA A 151 -19.44 0.79 12.36
CA ALA A 151 -20.75 0.55 12.98
C ALA A 151 -21.67 1.79 12.90
N ASP A 152 -21.09 3.00 12.94
CA ASP A 152 -21.79 4.28 12.74
C ASP A 152 -22.15 4.57 11.27
N GLY A 153 -21.81 3.66 10.35
CA GLY A 153 -22.04 3.79 8.91
C GLY A 153 -20.95 4.56 8.15
N THR A 154 -19.93 5.09 8.84
CA THR A 154 -18.77 5.73 8.21
C THR A 154 -18.06 4.75 7.28
N ARG A 155 -17.63 5.24 6.11
CA ARG A 155 -17.03 4.40 5.07
C ARG A 155 -15.64 4.88 4.67
N ALA A 156 -14.69 3.94 4.64
CA ALA A 156 -13.37 4.16 4.07
C ALA A 156 -13.22 3.37 2.77
N ARG A 157 -12.87 4.06 1.68
CA ARG A 157 -12.69 3.43 0.37
C ARG A 157 -11.30 2.81 0.26
N ALA A 158 -11.25 1.53 -0.11
CA ALA A 158 -10.00 0.80 -0.28
C ALA A 158 -9.40 0.94 -1.68
N ALA A 159 -8.08 0.80 -1.76
CA ALA A 159 -7.36 0.50 -2.98
C ALA A 159 -7.54 -0.97 -3.35
N LEU A 160 -7.65 -1.28 -4.65
CA LEU A 160 -7.83 -2.65 -5.16
C LEU A 160 -6.62 -3.04 -6.01
N VAL A 161 -6.21 -4.30 -5.92
CA VAL A 161 -5.03 -4.86 -6.57
C VAL A 161 -5.36 -6.23 -7.17
N GLU A 162 -4.98 -6.46 -8.42
CA GLU A 162 -5.13 -7.76 -9.09
C GLU A 162 -3.86 -8.18 -9.83
N LEU A 163 -3.76 -9.49 -10.09
CA LEU A 163 -2.83 -10.02 -11.07
C LEU A 163 -3.38 -9.88 -12.50
N PRO A 164 -2.52 -9.88 -13.54
CA PRO A 164 -2.93 -9.91 -14.94
C PRO A 164 -3.85 -11.09 -15.25
N GLY A 165 -4.72 -10.91 -16.25
CA GLY A 165 -5.56 -12.01 -16.77
C GLY A 165 -6.90 -12.23 -16.05
N LYS A 166 -7.26 -11.39 -15.06
CA LYS A 166 -8.53 -11.45 -14.32
C LYS A 166 -8.76 -12.82 -13.68
N PRO A 167 -7.97 -13.18 -12.66
CA PRO A 167 -8.01 -14.51 -12.04
C PRO A 167 -9.31 -14.81 -11.27
N GLY A 168 -10.23 -13.86 -11.16
CA GLY A 168 -11.49 -14.01 -10.42
C GLY A 168 -11.36 -13.70 -8.93
N TRP A 169 -10.21 -13.19 -8.51
CA TRP A 169 -9.91 -12.70 -7.18
C TRP A 169 -8.91 -11.53 -7.25
N GLY A 170 -8.82 -10.78 -6.16
CA GLY A 170 -7.82 -9.71 -5.98
C GLY A 170 -7.70 -9.35 -4.51
N ALA A 171 -6.77 -8.46 -4.19
CA ALA A 171 -6.63 -7.90 -2.86
C ALA A 171 -7.19 -6.48 -2.77
N TRP A 172 -7.50 -6.07 -1.55
CA TRP A 172 -7.80 -4.69 -1.22
C TRP A 172 -7.04 -4.28 0.04
N TYR A 173 -6.81 -2.98 0.19
CA TYR A 173 -6.23 -2.41 1.41
C TYR A 173 -6.67 -0.96 1.66
N VAL A 174 -6.67 -0.55 2.92
CA VAL A 174 -6.89 0.81 3.39
C VAL A 174 -6.31 0.98 4.79
N SER A 175 -5.72 2.13 5.08
CA SER A 175 -5.34 2.51 6.45
C SER A 175 -6.40 3.44 7.04
N THR A 176 -6.73 3.24 8.31
CA THR A 176 -7.60 4.13 9.07
C THR A 176 -6.91 4.58 10.36
N PRO A 177 -7.38 5.67 10.99
CA PRO A 177 -7.04 5.94 12.38
C PRO A 177 -7.39 4.75 13.29
N PRO A 178 -6.83 4.71 14.52
CA PRO A 178 -7.22 3.72 15.53
C PRO A 178 -8.74 3.70 15.72
N ALA A 179 -9.31 2.50 15.88
CA ALA A 179 -10.73 2.37 16.14
C ALA A 179 -11.09 3.05 17.46
N THR A 180 -12.08 3.93 17.42
CA THR A 180 -12.64 4.60 18.61
C THR A 180 -13.95 3.95 19.09
N ASP A 181 -14.52 3.06 18.27
CA ASP A 181 -15.77 2.34 18.54
C ASP A 181 -15.45 0.87 18.88
N PRO A 182 -16.05 0.29 19.93
CA PRO A 182 -15.97 -1.14 20.22
C PRO A 182 -16.59 -2.05 19.13
N GLY A 183 -17.41 -1.52 18.23
CA GLY A 183 -18.03 -2.26 17.13
C GLY A 183 -17.03 -2.76 16.08
N GLY A 184 -17.29 -3.96 15.55
CA GLY A 184 -16.48 -4.52 14.47
C GLY A 184 -16.65 -3.73 13.16
N LEU A 185 -15.67 -3.84 12.26
CA LEU A 185 -15.76 -3.25 10.92
C LEU A 185 -16.36 -4.27 9.94
N GLY A 186 -17.29 -3.81 9.11
CA GLY A 186 -17.79 -4.55 7.95
C GLY A 186 -16.98 -4.23 6.69
N VAL A 187 -17.18 -5.03 5.65
CA VAL A 187 -16.59 -4.83 4.33
C VAL A 187 -17.64 -5.05 3.26
N ALA A 188 -17.77 -4.11 2.33
CA ALA A 188 -18.70 -4.20 1.22
C ALA A 188 -17.96 -4.15 -0.13
N LEU A 189 -18.26 -5.12 -0.99
CA LEU A 189 -17.69 -5.24 -2.34
C LEU A 189 -18.74 -4.85 -3.38
N TYR A 190 -18.38 -3.96 -4.30
CA TYR A 190 -19.27 -3.43 -5.32
C TYR A 190 -18.73 -3.64 -6.74
N ASP A 191 -19.65 -3.73 -7.70
CA ASP A 191 -19.33 -3.65 -9.12
C ASP A 191 -19.21 -2.20 -9.62
N ARG A 192 -18.91 -2.05 -10.92
CA ARG A 192 -18.74 -0.72 -11.56
C ARG A 192 -20.01 0.12 -11.62
N THR A 193 -21.18 -0.51 -11.50
CA THR A 193 -22.48 0.18 -11.45
C THR A 193 -22.85 0.60 -10.03
N GLY A 194 -22.07 0.19 -9.04
CA GLY A 194 -22.35 0.41 -7.62
C GLY A 194 -23.22 -0.67 -6.99
N LYS A 195 -23.51 -1.76 -7.72
CA LYS A 195 -24.27 -2.89 -7.18
C LYS A 195 -23.41 -3.66 -6.18
N LEU A 196 -23.98 -3.97 -5.01
CA LEU A 196 -23.37 -4.85 -4.02
C LEU A 196 -23.20 -6.26 -4.60
N ILE A 197 -21.97 -6.76 -4.57
CA ILE A 197 -21.59 -8.11 -5.00
C ILE A 197 -21.55 -9.06 -3.80
N ALA A 198 -20.89 -8.63 -2.73
CA ALA A 198 -20.67 -9.42 -1.52
C ALA A 198 -20.42 -8.48 -0.35
N GLU A 199 -20.68 -8.97 0.86
CA GLU A 199 -20.41 -8.25 2.09
C GLU A 199 -19.91 -9.20 3.18
N LEU A 200 -19.08 -8.65 4.06
CA LEU A 200 -18.76 -9.19 5.36
C LEU A 200 -19.36 -8.22 6.39
N PRO A 201 -20.38 -8.60 7.15
CA PRO A 201 -21.03 -7.67 8.07
C PRO A 201 -20.10 -7.30 9.23
N ALA A 202 -20.30 -6.09 9.77
CA ALA A 202 -19.75 -5.70 11.05
C ALA A 202 -20.29 -6.62 12.16
N PHE A 203 -19.47 -6.90 13.17
CA PHE A 203 -19.96 -7.57 14.37
C PHE A 203 -20.63 -6.55 15.29
N PRO A 204 -21.85 -6.84 15.79
CA PRO A 204 -22.51 -5.98 16.76
C PRO A 204 -21.73 -5.97 18.09
N VAL A 205 -21.88 -4.86 18.81
CA VAL A 205 -21.44 -4.70 20.21
C VAL A 205 -22.39 -5.38 21.18
#